data_AF-A0A2M7DXR8-F1
#
_entry.id   AF-A0A2M7DXR8-F1
#
_cell.length_a   1.000
_cell.length_b   1.000
_cell.length_c   1.000
_cell.angle_alpha   90.00
_cell.angle_beta   90.00
_cell.angle_gamma   90.00
#
_symmetry.space_group_name_H-M   'P 1'
#
loop_
_entity.id
_entity.type
_entity.pdbx_description
1 polymer ?
#
loop_
_entity_poly.entity_id
_entity_poly.type
_entity_poly.pdbx_seq_one_letter_code
_entity_poly.pdbx_strand_id
1 'polypeptide(L)'
;MVDFFNQNLVKTKDNNFKIVGSIMFGVFMGIIPLWGYQLITAIALAYVFRLNKLIVGVAANISITPMIPVIIYLSYLTGGIVLGTDISKLPFNAGLSVELFTTNIKQYLIGSFVLASFVSSLIGTFFYILLLFVRKEHR
;
A
#
# COMPACT_ATOMS: atom_id res chain seq x y z
N MET A 1 -10.50 -18.74 0.17
CA MET A 1 -9.28 -17.97 0.52
C MET A 1 -8.03 -18.84 0.43
N VAL A 2 -8.01 -20.03 1.04
CA VAL A 2 -6.86 -20.99 0.96
C VAL A 2 -6.47 -21.36 -0.48
N ASP A 3 -7.45 -21.57 -1.36
CA ASP A 3 -7.18 -21.91 -2.77
C ASP A 3 -6.49 -20.80 -3.55
N PHE A 4 -6.78 -19.53 -3.21
CA PHE A 4 -6.12 -18.37 -3.82
C PHE A 4 -4.62 -18.37 -3.50
N PHE A 5 -4.27 -18.58 -2.23
CA PHE A 5 -2.87 -18.66 -1.79
C PHE A 5 -2.16 -19.83 -2.47
N ASN A 6 -2.78 -21.02 -2.48
CA ASN A 6 -2.16 -22.19 -3.08
C ASN A 6 -1.91 -22.04 -4.58
N GLN A 7 -2.85 -21.48 -5.34
CA GLN A 7 -2.69 -21.36 -6.79
C GLN A 7 -1.81 -20.16 -7.20
N ASN A 8 -1.99 -19.01 -6.56
CA ASN A 8 -1.37 -17.76 -7.00
C ASN A 8 -0.06 -17.42 -6.26
N LEU A 9 0.18 -17.98 -5.08
CA LEU A 9 1.40 -17.72 -4.30
C LEU A 9 2.30 -18.96 -4.20
N VAL A 10 1.74 -20.16 -4.04
CA VAL A 10 2.53 -21.39 -3.83
C VAL A 10 2.82 -22.14 -5.14
N LYS A 11 1.81 -22.39 -5.97
CA LYS A 11 1.93 -23.16 -7.23
C LYS A 11 2.17 -22.30 -8.48
N THR A 12 2.31 -20.99 -8.33
CA THR A 12 2.61 -20.13 -9.48
C THR A 12 4.04 -20.37 -9.99
N LYS A 13 4.24 -20.24 -11.30
CA LYS A 13 5.57 -20.28 -11.93
C LYS A 13 6.40 -19.03 -11.63
N ASP A 14 5.79 -18.00 -11.04
CA ASP A 14 6.49 -16.78 -10.68
C ASP A 14 7.53 -17.03 -9.57
N ASN A 15 8.68 -16.36 -9.68
CA ASN A 15 9.71 -16.38 -8.65
C ASN A 15 9.30 -15.54 -7.43
N ASN A 16 9.95 -15.76 -6.29
CA ASN A 16 9.62 -15.06 -5.04
C ASN A 16 9.69 -13.54 -5.19
N PHE A 17 10.68 -13.04 -5.93
CA PHE A 17 10.84 -11.60 -6.17
C PHE A 17 9.65 -10.99 -6.91
N LYS A 18 9.11 -11.66 -7.91
CA LYS A 18 7.95 -11.17 -8.67
C LYS A 18 6.67 -11.22 -7.84
N ILE A 19 6.49 -12.25 -7.01
CA ILE A 19 5.38 -12.33 -6.07
C ILE A 19 5.44 -11.18 -5.07
N VAL A 20 6.58 -11.04 -4.38
CA VAL A 20 6.79 -9.98 -3.38
C VAL A 20 6.69 -8.60 -4.00
N GLY A 21 7.30 -8.38 -5.17
CA GLY A 21 7.18 -7.12 -5.91
C GLY A 21 5.73 -6.79 -6.29
N SER A 22 4.93 -7.81 -6.63
CA SER A 22 3.49 -7.61 -6.90
C SER A 22 2.72 -7.24 -5.63
N ILE A 23 3.05 -7.83 -4.48
CA ILE A 23 2.43 -7.48 -3.18
C ILE A 23 2.81 -6.05 -2.79
N MET A 24 4.10 -5.73 -2.81
CA MET A 24 4.62 -4.40 -2.50
C MET A 24 3.99 -3.33 -3.37
N PHE A 25 3.92 -3.57 -4.68
CA PHE A 25 3.33 -2.64 -5.61
C PHE A 25 1.83 -2.45 -5.37
N GLY A 26 1.08 -3.54 -5.13
CA GLY A 26 -0.34 -3.44 -4.79
C GLY A 26 -0.59 -2.64 -3.51
N VAL A 27 0.11 -2.95 -2.42
CA VAL A 27 0.00 -2.22 -1.14
C VAL A 27 0.29 -0.73 -1.34
N PHE A 28 1.38 -0.42 -2.06
CA PHE A 28 1.77 0.96 -2.36
C PHE A 28 0.66 1.71 -3.11
N MET A 29 0.13 1.10 -4.17
CA MET A 29 -0.96 1.69 -4.96
C MET A 29 -2.28 1.82 -4.18
N GLY A 30 -2.54 0.94 -3.22
CA GLY A 30 -3.71 1.04 -2.35
C GLY A 30 -3.65 2.23 -1.38
N ILE A 31 -2.46 2.65 -0.97
CA ILE A 31 -2.30 3.76 -0.01
C ILE A 31 -2.27 5.13 -0.70
N ILE A 32 -1.75 5.22 -1.93
CA ILE A 32 -1.67 6.50 -2.64
C ILE A 32 -3.07 7.10 -2.85
N PRO A 33 -3.24 8.42 -2.67
CA PRO A 33 -4.51 9.11 -2.86
C PRO A 33 -4.86 9.27 -4.34
N LEU A 34 -5.36 8.20 -4.95
CA LEU A 34 -5.95 8.23 -6.30
C LEU A 34 -7.49 8.26 -6.26
N TRP A 35 -8.10 8.61 -5.12
CA TRP A 35 -9.55 8.89 -4.98
C TRP A 35 -10.48 7.90 -5.71
N GLY A 36 -10.33 6.59 -5.46
CA GLY A 36 -11.17 5.54 -6.05
C GLY A 36 -10.59 4.92 -7.31
N TYR A 37 -9.56 5.53 -7.90
CA TYR A 37 -8.85 4.99 -9.08
C TYR A 37 -7.65 4.11 -8.70
N GLN A 38 -7.42 3.79 -7.42
CA GLN A 38 -6.29 2.97 -6.98
C GLN A 38 -6.24 1.63 -7.71
N LEU A 39 -7.34 0.87 -7.71
CA LEU A 39 -7.35 -0.50 -8.22
C LEU A 39 -7.15 -0.56 -9.75
N ILE A 40 -7.86 0.27 -10.51
CA ILE A 40 -7.74 0.29 -11.97
C ILE A 40 -6.32 0.71 -12.39
N THR A 41 -5.77 1.73 -11.72
CA THR A 41 -4.40 2.20 -11.99
C THR A 41 -3.37 1.16 -11.59
N ALA A 42 -3.54 0.48 -10.45
CA ALA A 42 -2.66 -0.59 -10.00
C ALA A 42 -2.64 -1.75 -10.99
N ILE A 43 -3.80 -2.19 -11.49
CA ILE A 43 -3.87 -3.29 -12.46
C ILE A 43 -3.27 -2.88 -13.81
N ALA A 44 -3.54 -1.65 -14.28
CA ALA A 44 -2.97 -1.13 -15.51
C ALA A 44 -1.43 -1.07 -15.44
N LEU A 45 -0.88 -0.53 -14.35
CA LEU A 45 0.56 -0.47 -14.14
C LEU A 45 1.17 -1.86 -13.89
N ALA A 46 0.45 -2.77 -13.23
CA ALA A 46 0.90 -4.16 -13.09
C ALA A 46 1.08 -4.85 -14.46
N TYR A 47 0.23 -4.53 -15.43
CA TYR A 47 0.39 -4.99 -16.80
C TYR A 47 1.68 -4.43 -17.43
N VAL A 48 1.91 -3.12 -17.31
CA VAL A 48 3.13 -2.46 -17.84
C VAL A 48 4.41 -3.02 -17.20
N PHE A 49 4.42 -3.17 -15.88
CA PHE A 49 5.57 -3.69 -15.13
C PHE A 49 5.69 -5.22 -15.17
N ARG A 50 4.81 -5.90 -15.93
CA ARG A 50 4.77 -7.37 -16.06
C ARG A 50 4.67 -8.09 -14.71
N LEU A 51 3.98 -7.49 -13.75
CA LEU A 51 3.69 -8.04 -12.42
C LEU A 51 2.49 -9.00 -12.46
N ASN A 52 2.28 -9.74 -11.38
CA ASN A 52 1.11 -10.61 -11.25
C ASN A 52 -0.12 -9.76 -10.90
N LYS A 53 -0.96 -9.50 -11.90
CA LYS A 53 -2.15 -8.64 -11.81
C LYS A 53 -3.14 -9.08 -10.71
N LEU A 54 -3.27 -10.38 -10.47
CA LEU A 54 -4.16 -10.89 -9.42
C LEU A 54 -3.63 -10.55 -8.04
N ILE A 55 -2.32 -10.76 -7.81
CA ILE A 55 -1.67 -10.40 -6.54
C ILE A 55 -1.73 -8.89 -6.32
N VAL A 56 -1.41 -8.09 -7.34
CA VAL A 56 -1.50 -6.63 -7.26
C VAL A 56 -2.93 -6.18 -6.93
N GLY A 57 -3.93 -6.74 -7.61
CA GLY A 57 -5.34 -6.38 -7.39
C GLY A 57 -5.79 -6.68 -5.96
N VAL A 58 -5.43 -7.84 -5.41
CA VAL A 58 -5.76 -8.18 -4.01
C VAL A 58 -5.02 -7.27 -3.03
N ALA A 59 -3.72 -7.05 -3.23
CA ALA A 59 -2.91 -6.22 -2.35
C ALA A 59 -3.31 -4.72 -2.40
N ALA A 60 -3.79 -4.22 -3.53
CA ALA A 60 -4.26 -2.85 -3.70
C ALA A 60 -5.57 -2.55 -2.95
N ASN A 61 -6.29 -3.57 -2.49
CA ASN A 61 -7.50 -3.41 -1.66
C ASN A 61 -7.19 -3.22 -0.16
N ILE A 62 -5.94 -2.90 0.22
CA ILE A 62 -5.58 -2.65 1.61
C ILE A 62 -6.32 -1.44 2.22
N SER A 63 -6.68 -0.45 1.39
CA SER A 63 -7.40 0.75 1.80
C SER A 63 -8.92 0.58 1.77
N ILE A 64 -9.45 -0.32 2.60
CA ILE A 64 -10.89 -0.45 2.80
C ILE A 64 -11.48 0.85 3.38
N THR A 65 -12.76 1.16 3.10
CA THR A 65 -13.43 2.41 3.55
C THR A 65 -13.18 2.79 5.02
N PRO A 66 -13.20 1.84 5.99
CA PRO A 66 -12.88 2.14 7.39
C PRO A 66 -11.42 2.56 7.66
N MET A 67 -10.49 2.23 6.77
CA MET A 67 -9.06 2.58 6.89
C MET A 67 -8.73 3.96 6.35
N ILE A 68 -9.61 4.59 5.57
CA ILE A 68 -9.35 5.91 4.97
C ILE A 68 -9.00 6.97 6.04
N PRO A 69 -9.72 7.12 7.16
CA PRO A 69 -9.36 8.10 8.19
C PRO A 69 -7.96 7.86 8.78
N VAL A 70 -7.60 6.59 8.98
CA VAL A 70 -6.28 6.18 9.51
C VAL A 70 -5.18 6.51 8.50
N ILE A 71 -5.38 6.18 7.22
CA ILE A 71 -4.44 6.49 6.15
C ILE A 71 -4.24 8.01 6.03
N ILE A 72 -5.30 8.80 6.11
CA ILE A 72 -5.20 10.26 6.05
C ILE A 72 -4.41 10.82 7.22
N TYR A 73 -4.73 10.39 8.44
CA TYR A 73 -4.02 10.82 9.64
C TYR A 73 -2.52 10.48 9.58
N LEU A 74 -2.18 9.22 9.27
CA LEU A 74 -0.80 8.77 9.19
C LEU A 74 -0.04 9.43 8.03
N SER A 75 -0.71 9.70 6.91
CA SER A 75 -0.13 10.46 5.80
C SER A 75 0.22 11.87 6.27
N TYR A 76 -0.68 12.56 6.96
CA TYR A 76 -0.37 13.90 7.45
C TYR A 76 0.78 13.90 8.46
N LEU A 77 0.81 12.92 9.37
CA LEU A 77 1.88 12.75 10.37
C LEU A 77 3.23 12.55 9.69
N THR A 78 3.33 11.56 8.79
CA THR A 78 4.57 11.26 8.07
C THR A 78 5.00 12.42 7.17
N GLY A 79 4.06 13.10 6.52
CA GLY A 79 4.35 14.30 5.74
C GLY A 79 4.87 15.45 6.59
N GLY A 80 4.35 15.62 7.80
CA GLY A 80 4.78 16.67 8.72
C GLY A 80 6.17 16.43 9.30
N ILE A 81 6.47 15.16 9.62
CA ILE A 81 7.83 14.74 10.00
C ILE A 81 8.83 15.09 8.88
N VAL A 82 8.48 14.80 7.63
CA VAL A 82 9.36 15.03 6.47
C VAL A 82 9.52 16.50 6.14
N LEU A 83 8.46 17.30 6.26
CA LEU A 83 8.48 18.73 5.95
C LEU A 83 8.90 19.61 7.14
N GLY A 84 9.11 19.03 8.32
CA GLY A 84 9.40 19.77 9.55
C GLY A 84 8.27 20.71 9.98
N THR A 85 7.03 20.42 9.60
CA THR A 85 5.87 21.24 9.97
C THR A 85 5.38 20.88 11.37
N ASP A 86 4.73 21.86 12.01
CA ASP A 86 4.20 21.68 13.35
C ASP A 86 3.03 20.68 13.37
N ILE A 87 3.35 19.44 13.69
CA ILE A 87 2.44 18.29 13.81
C ILE A 87 1.45 18.41 14.98
N SER A 88 1.66 19.35 15.92
CA SER A 88 0.77 19.58 17.07
C SER A 88 -0.57 20.24 16.69
N LYS A 89 -0.68 20.79 15.48
CA LYS A 89 -1.90 21.46 14.97
C LYS A 89 -2.93 20.50 14.37
N LEU A 90 -2.71 19.19 14.44
CA LEU A 90 -3.67 18.17 13.99
C LEU A 90 -4.69 17.87 15.10
N PRO A 91 -5.94 18.34 14.98
CA PRO A 91 -6.95 17.96 15.95
C PRO A 91 -7.43 16.55 15.57
N PHE A 92 -7.19 15.56 16.43
CA PHE A 92 -7.73 14.19 16.28
C PHE A 92 -9.28 14.18 16.21
N ASN A 93 -9.92 15.25 16.67
CA ASN A 93 -11.37 15.43 16.78
C ASN A 93 -11.98 16.44 15.78
N ALA A 94 -11.18 17.19 15.02
CA ALA A 94 -11.71 18.08 13.99
C ALA A 94 -12.02 17.19 12.80
N GLY A 95 -13.26 16.69 12.75
CA GLY A 95 -13.75 15.84 11.67
C GLY A 95 -13.25 16.39 10.35
N LEU A 96 -12.50 15.55 9.62
CA LEU A 96 -11.83 15.80 8.33
C LEU A 96 -12.48 16.95 7.57
N SER A 97 -12.14 18.19 7.93
CA SER A 97 -12.77 19.33 7.29
C SER A 97 -12.07 19.44 5.94
N VAL A 98 -12.86 19.53 4.88
CA VAL A 98 -12.35 19.71 3.51
C VAL A 98 -11.38 20.91 3.44
N GLU A 99 -11.52 21.86 4.37
CA GLU A 99 -10.66 23.02 4.60
C GLU A 99 -9.24 22.69 5.12
N LEU A 100 -9.09 21.74 6.05
CA LEU A 100 -7.78 21.24 6.49
C LEU A 100 -7.06 20.49 5.36
N PHE A 101 -7.82 19.77 4.53
CA PHE A 101 -7.30 19.01 3.39
C PHE A 101 -6.77 19.92 2.27
N THR A 102 -7.45 21.04 2.01
CA THR A 102 -7.05 22.01 0.97
C THR A 102 -5.85 22.86 1.38
N THR A 103 -5.75 23.24 2.65
CA THR A 103 -4.63 24.08 3.15
C THR A 103 -3.31 23.31 3.19
N ASN A 104 -3.34 22.00 3.43
CA ASN A 104 -2.14 21.18 3.65
C ASN A 104 -2.04 19.98 2.68
N ILE A 105 -2.64 20.10 1.49
CA ILE A 105 -2.66 19.02 0.48
C ILE A 105 -1.26 18.52 0.12
N LYS A 106 -0.27 19.42 0.07
CA LYS A 106 1.12 19.06 -0.23
C LYS A 106 1.72 18.13 0.83
N GLN A 107 1.50 18.45 2.10
CA GLN A 107 1.96 17.64 3.23
C GLN A 107 1.30 16.27 3.21
N TYR A 108 -0.02 16.24 2.99
CA TYR A 108 -0.75 15.00 2.84
C TYR A 108 -0.20 14.14 1.69
N LEU A 109 -0.03 14.70 0.49
CA LEU A 109 0.50 13.96 -0.67
C LEU A 109 1.88 13.38 -0.39
N ILE A 110 2.84 14.20 0.07
CA ILE A 110 4.21 13.74 0.38
C ILE A 110 4.16 12.64 1.43
N GLY A 111 3.41 12.87 2.50
CA GLY A 111 3.25 11.89 3.55
C GLY A 111 2.60 10.59 3.11
N SER A 112 1.59 10.63 2.23
CA SER A 112 1.00 9.41 1.67
C SER A 112 2.01 8.58 0.87
N PHE A 113 2.89 9.22 0.08
CA PHE A 113 3.94 8.49 -0.64
C PHE A 113 4.97 7.86 0.31
N VAL A 114 5.32 8.57 1.38
CA VAL A 114 6.25 8.08 2.41
C VAL A 114 5.64 6.92 3.18
N LEU A 115 4.39 7.07 3.63
CA LEU A 115 3.61 6.02 4.28
C LEU A 115 3.46 4.79 3.38
N ALA A 116 3.08 4.99 2.11
CA ALA A 116 2.92 3.92 1.14
C ALA A 116 4.22 3.13 0.96
N SER A 117 5.35 3.84 0.83
CA SER A 117 6.68 3.22 0.68
C SER A 117 7.08 2.41 1.92
N PHE A 118 6.84 2.97 3.11
CA PHE A 118 7.15 2.32 4.38
C PHE A 118 6.31 1.05 4.59
N VAL A 119 4.98 1.14 4.47
CA VAL A 119 4.07 0.01 4.66
C VAL A 119 4.28 -1.07 3.61
N SER A 120 4.48 -0.67 2.34
CA SER A 120 4.82 -1.59 1.25
C SER A 120 6.10 -2.38 1.54
N SER A 121 7.16 -1.71 2.00
CA SER A 121 8.43 -2.34 2.34
C SER A 121 8.30 -3.32 3.51
N LEU A 122 7.54 -2.94 4.55
CA LEU A 122 7.29 -3.79 5.71
C LEU A 122 6.55 -5.07 5.33
N ILE A 123 5.44 -4.94 4.59
CA ILE A 123 4.64 -6.08 4.13
C ILE A 123 5.44 -6.94 3.15
N GLY A 124 6.17 -6.32 2.22
CA GLY A 124 7.03 -7.04 1.27
C GLY A 124 8.09 -7.89 1.95
N THR A 125 8.77 -7.32 2.95
CA THR A 125 9.79 -8.04 3.74
C THR A 125 9.18 -9.23 4.47
N PHE A 126 8.03 -9.03 5.12
CA PHE A 126 7.30 -10.11 5.79
C PHE A 126 6.96 -11.26 4.82
N PHE A 127 6.38 -10.95 3.66
CA PHE A 127 6.03 -11.98 2.66
C PHE A 127 7.24 -12.64 2.02
N TYR A 128 8.34 -11.91 1.84
CA TYR A 128 9.58 -12.50 1.34
C TYR A 128 10.11 -13.56 2.30
N ILE A 129 10.19 -13.24 3.60
CA ILE A 129 10.60 -14.18 4.65
C ILE A 129 9.65 -15.38 4.68
N LEU A 130 8.34 -15.16 4.66
CA LEU A 130 7.33 -16.22 4.65
C LEU A 130 7.52 -17.17 3.46
N LEU A 131 7.72 -16.63 2.25
CA LEU A 131 7.91 -17.43 1.03
C LEU A 131 9.23 -18.21 1.03
N LEU A 132 10.28 -17.71 1.70
CA LEU A 132 11.53 -18.46 1.86
C LEU A 132 11.32 -19.73 2.69
N PHE A 133 10.52 -19.68 3.75
CA PHE A 133 10.21 -20.87 4.55
C PHE A 133 9.27 -21.82 3.81
N VAL A 134 8.15 -21.32 3.29
CA VAL A 134 7.10 -22.14 2.66
C VAL A 134 7.58 -22.85 1.39
N ARG A 135 8.37 -22.18 0.53
CA ARG A 135 8.84 -22.80 -0.72
C ARG A 135 10.09 -23.67 -0.53
N LYS A 136 10.82 -23.53 0.58
CA LYS A 136 11.95 -24.43 0.90
C LYS A 136 11.46 -25.83 1.27
N GLU A 137 10.27 -25.95 1.85
CA GLU A 137 9.66 -27.22 2.23
C GLU A 137 9.03 -27.98 1.04
N HIS A 138 8.78 -27.30 -0.07
CA HIS A 138 8.22 -27.86 -1.31
C HIS A 138 9.25 -28.02 -2.45
N ARG A 139 10.54 -27.87 -2.16
CA ARG A 139 11.64 -28.05 -3.12
C ARG A 139 12.46 -29.27 -2.77
#